data_AF-A0A852GYE4-F1
#
_entry.id   AF-A0A852GYE4-F1
#
_cell.length_a   1.000
_cell.length_b   1.000
_cell.length_c   1.000
_cell.angle_alpha   90.00
_cell.angle_beta   90.00
_cell.angle_gamma   90.00
#
_symmetry.space_group_name_H-M   'P 1'
#
loop_
_entity.id
_entity.type
_entity.pdbx_description
1 polymer ?
#
loop_
_entity_poly.entity_id
_entity_poly.type
_entity_poly.pdbx_seq_one_letter_code
_entity_poly.pdbx_strand_id
1 'polypeptide(L)' 'VFEQAKISHQLFHQNAPGLVRRFNLTREQAKAIVATCPSCQQHAVPTLNAGVNPR' A
#
# COMPACT_ATOMS: atom_id res chain seq x y z
N VAL A 1 8.24 9.42 -13.08
CA VAL A 1 6.92 8.74 -12.90
C VAL A 1 6.78 8.11 -11.53
N PHE A 2 7.71 7.25 -11.11
CA PHE A 2 7.66 6.61 -9.78
C PHE A 2 7.66 7.61 -8.61
N GLU A 3 8.55 8.61 -8.64
CA GLU A 3 8.59 9.72 -7.66
C GLU A 3 7.25 10.46 -7.56
N GLN A 4 6.64 10.79 -8.71
CA GLN A 4 5.36 11.48 -8.79
C GLN A 4 4.23 10.64 -8.18
N ALA A 5 4.26 9.32 -8.39
CA ALA A 5 3.30 8.41 -7.79
C ALA A 5 3.45 8.33 -6.26
N LYS A 6 4.68 8.42 -5.72
CA LYS A 6 4.92 8.51 -4.27
C LYS A 6 4.32 9.79 -3.69
N ILE A 7 4.55 10.94 -4.31
CA ILE A 7 3.99 12.23 -3.86
C ILE A 7 2.45 12.17 -3.94
N SER A 8 1.90 11.70 -5.07
CA SER A 8 0.45 11.55 -5.22
C SER A 8 -0.15 10.58 -4.19
N HIS A 9 0.55 9.51 -3.84
CA HIS A 9 0.11 8.58 -2.80
C HIS A 9 0.21 9.21 -1.40
N GLN A 10 1.23 10.01 -1.11
CA GLN A 10 1.35 10.72 0.18
C GLN A 10 0.24 11.74 0.39
N LEU A 11 -0.24 12.39 -0.67
CA LEU A 11 -1.31 13.39 -0.58
C LEU A 11 -2.71 12.79 -0.53
N PHE A 12 -2.96 11.71 -1.29
CA PHE A 12 -4.31 11.18 -1.53
C PHE A 12 -4.50 9.73 -1.07
N HIS A 13 -3.46 9.08 -0.55
CA HIS A 13 -3.46 7.68 -0.11
C HIS A 13 -4.09 6.70 -1.12
N GLN A 14 -3.84 6.93 -2.42
CA GLN A 14 -4.42 6.13 -3.51
C GLN A 14 -3.95 4.67 -3.46
N ASN A 15 -4.86 3.73 -3.69
CA ASN A 15 -4.61 2.30 -3.65
C ASN A 15 -3.66 1.87 -4.79
N ALA A 16 -2.96 0.74 -4.63
CA ALA A 16 -2.03 0.23 -5.66
C ALA A 16 -2.66 0.10 -7.07
N PRO A 17 -3.89 -0.44 -7.25
CA PRO A 17 -4.54 -0.45 -8.57
C PRO A 17 -4.78 0.94 -9.16
N GLY A 18 -5.02 1.94 -8.32
CA GLY A 18 -5.19 3.34 -8.74
C GLY A 18 -3.88 3.93 -9.26
N LEU A 19 -2.77 3.66 -8.57
CA LEU A 19 -1.44 4.08 -9.00
C LEU A 19 -1.01 3.40 -10.31
N VAL A 20 -1.30 2.11 -10.49
CA VAL A 20 -1.05 1.39 -11.75
C VAL A 20 -1.75 2.08 -12.93
N ARG A 21 -3.05 2.37 -12.81
CA ARG A 21 -3.84 2.97 -13.89
C ARG A 21 -3.45 4.42 -14.17
N ARG A 22 -3.16 5.22 -13.12
CA ARG A 22 -2.89 6.65 -13.26
C ARG A 22 -1.46 6.94 -13.74
N PHE A 23 -0.50 6.13 -13.34
CA PHE A 23 0.93 6.36 -13.61
C PHE A 23 1.55 5.30 -14.52
N ASN A 24 0.76 4.37 -15.07
CA ASN A 24 1.24 3.23 -15.85
C ASN A 24 2.37 2.46 -15.16
N LEU A 25 2.29 2.32 -13.83
CA LEU A 25 3.26 1.57 -13.03
C LEU A 25 2.97 0.07 -13.07
N THR A 26 4.00 -0.75 -12.82
CA THR A 26 3.76 -2.17 -12.57
C THR A 26 3.03 -2.36 -11.23
N ARG A 27 2.34 -3.50 -11.08
CA ARG A 27 1.68 -3.86 -9.82
C ARG A 27 2.67 -3.91 -8.65
N GLU A 28 3.89 -4.36 -8.90
CA GLU A 28 4.96 -4.45 -7.90
C GLU A 28 5.42 -3.06 -7.46
N GLN A 29 5.64 -2.16 -8.41
CA GLN A 29 5.98 -0.77 -8.14
C GLN A 29 4.89 -0.07 -7.31
N ALA A 30 3.62 -0.24 -7.69
CA ALA A 30 2.51 0.34 -6.95
C ALA A 30 2.38 -0.25 -5.53
N LYS A 31 2.62 -1.55 -5.36
CA LYS A 31 2.67 -2.20 -4.03
C LYS A 31 3.81 -1.65 -3.18
N ALA A 32 5.01 -1.44 -3.75
CA ALA A 32 6.14 -0.87 -3.03
C ALA A 32 5.81 0.53 -2.49
N ILE A 33 5.15 1.38 -3.29
CA ILE A 33 4.73 2.72 -2.85
C ILE A 33 3.80 2.64 -1.63
N VAL A 34 2.76 1.80 -1.71
CA VAL A 34 1.80 1.60 -0.61
C VAL A 34 2.48 1.02 0.63
N ALA A 35 3.38 0.04 0.45
CA ALA A 35 4.10 -0.61 1.55
C ALA A 35 5.07 0.33 2.28
N THR A 36 5.65 1.31 1.57
CA THR A 36 6.51 2.34 2.20
C THR A 36 5.73 3.45 2.91
N CYS A 37 4.39 3.47 2.84
CA CYS A 37 3.58 4.49 3.47
C CYS A 37 3.20 4.06 4.90
N PRO A 38 3.71 4.73 5.96
CA PRO A 38 3.46 4.32 7.34
C PRO A 38 1.98 4.43 7.75
N SER A 39 1.25 5.42 7.22
CA SER A 39 -0.19 5.56 7.45
C SER A 39 -1.01 4.42 6.83
N CYS A 40 -0.61 3.95 5.64
CA CYS A 40 -1.25 2.82 4.98
C CYS A 40 -0.84 1.48 5.61
N GLN A 41 0.39 1.37 6.13
CA GLN A 41 0.89 0.17 6.77
C GLN A 41 0.26 -0.09 8.15
N GLN A 42 -0.09 0.96 8.91
CA GLN A 42 -0.87 0.81 10.14
C GLN A 42 -2.29 0.29 9.89
N HIS A 43 -2.90 0.66 8.75
CA HIS A 43 -4.21 0.16 8.33
C HIS A 43 -4.15 -1.18 7.60
N ALA A 44 -2.97 -1.65 7.22
CA ALA A 44 -2.79 -3.03 6.77
C ALA A 44 -3.04 -3.88 8.01
N VAL A 45 -4.28 -4.37 8.13
CA VAL A 45 -4.74 -5.24 9.22
C VAL A 45 -3.63 -6.25 9.45
N PRO A 46 -2.97 -6.26 10.63
CA PRO A 46 -2.10 -7.36 10.94
C PRO A 46 -2.97 -8.57 10.74
N THR A 47 -2.57 -9.50 9.87
CA THR A 47 -3.06 -10.87 9.93
C THR A 47 -2.58 -11.39 11.28
N LEU A 48 -3.28 -10.97 12.33
CA LEU A 48 -3.14 -11.46 13.68
C LEU A 48 -3.42 -12.95 13.50
N ASN A 49 -2.38 -13.73 13.79
CA ASN A 49 -2.45 -15.14 14.06
C ASN A 49 -3.39 -15.37 15.26
N ALA A 50 -4.68 -15.04 15.13
CA ALA A 50 -5.73 -15.40 16.07
C ALA A 50 -6.12 -16.86 15.82
N GLY A 51 -5.13 -17.74 15.78
CA GLY A 51 -5.30 -19.16 16.06
C GLY A 51 -5.13 -19.37 17.56
N VAL A 52 -5.91 -18.67 18.38
CA VAL A 52 -5.96 -18.93 19.82
C VAL A 52 -7.01 -20.02 20.06
N ASN A 53 -6.56 -21.18 20.54
CA ASN A 53 -7.38 -22.06 21.35
C ASN A 53 -6.51 -22.68 22.46
N PRO A 54 -6.35 -22.01 23.61
CA PRO A 54 -5.70 -22.61 24.77
C PRO A 54 -6.68 -23.55 25.49
N ARG A 55 -6.27 -24.81 25.72
CA ARG A 55 -6.92 -25.74 26.65
C ARG A 55 -6.33 -25.60 28.05
#